data_AF-A0A9X0CWH5-F1
#
_entry.id   AF-A0A9X0CWH5-F1
#
_cell.length_a   1.000
_cell.length_b   1.000
_cell.length_c   1.000
_cell.angle_alpha   90.00
_cell.angle_beta   90.00
_cell.angle_gamma   90.00
#
_symmetry.space_group_name_H-M   'P 1'
#
loop_
_entity.id
_entity.type
_entity.pdbx_description
1 polymer ?
#
loop_
_entity_poly.entity_id
_entity_poly.type
_entity_poly.pdbx_seq_one_letter_code
_entity_poly.pdbx_strand_id
1 'polypeptide(L)'
;MFSEVLTQLQKATEYRVKVWAYNNAGDGISDSYTATTGEDVPSKPPSNIIAQNYTSLTRIPISWDPVPQEFVHGSLVGYRVTYQAVNIGDLPVVYQPVISEDVGNVTSMTLKNLETLVVYRITVAAISNRGPGPKGVTFGETCRCRPHLTTNWKNYPPYVNLTSLRTPGIIIPFLLVKVIDQCCGNCSEHGLSKLDFRRNGNNGIAQQNTTGDLLHNINDQTDFSFPVIGYKLQDSYKGGLGYAPFVESAGVAFVVYTDTSVFTNTMFAALLACWPVVVIPLVMAYIAGVMVWMLVSIAELTK
;
A
#
# COMPACT_ATOMS: atom_id res chain seq x y z
N MET A 1 -71.11 -9.87 24.76
CA MET A 1 -70.08 -8.82 24.75
C MET A 1 -69.60 -8.72 23.30
N PHE A 2 -69.79 -7.58 22.64
CA PHE A 2 -69.30 -7.37 21.28
C PHE A 2 -67.92 -6.71 21.36
N SER A 3 -66.96 -7.20 20.59
CA SER A 3 -65.60 -6.67 20.54
C SER A 3 -65.10 -6.71 19.11
N GLU A 4 -64.50 -5.62 18.65
CA GLU A 4 -63.89 -5.51 17.33
C GLU A 4 -62.46 -4.99 17.49
N VAL A 5 -61.51 -5.53 16.73
CA VAL A 5 -60.10 -5.13 16.80
C VAL A 5 -59.78 -4.26 15.58
N LEU A 6 -59.51 -2.97 15.82
CA LEU A 6 -59.04 -2.08 14.78
C LEU A 6 -57.59 -2.43 14.43
N THR A 7 -57.33 -2.74 13.16
CA THR A 7 -56.00 -3.08 12.64
C THR A 7 -55.49 -2.00 11.68
N GLN A 8 -54.21 -2.04 11.31
CA GLN A 8 -53.58 -1.12 10.35
C GLN A 8 -53.57 0.37 10.79
N LEU A 9 -53.58 0.63 12.10
CA LEU A 9 -53.42 1.98 12.65
C LEU A 9 -51.94 2.43 12.52
N GLN A 10 -51.72 3.72 12.32
CA GLN A 10 -50.39 4.33 12.37
C GLN A 10 -49.87 4.32 13.80
N LYS A 11 -48.55 4.12 13.95
CA LYS A 11 -47.87 4.02 15.24
C LYS A 11 -47.73 5.40 15.87
N ALA A 12 -47.61 5.45 17.20
CA ALA A 12 -47.52 6.70 17.98
C ALA A 12 -48.54 7.79 17.55
N THR A 13 -49.73 7.40 17.09
CA THR A 13 -50.75 8.30 16.56
C THR A 13 -52.01 8.25 17.44
N GLU A 14 -52.58 9.42 17.72
CA GLU A 14 -53.85 9.54 18.44
C GLU A 14 -55.03 9.31 17.48
N TYR A 15 -55.92 8.39 17.83
CA TYR A 15 -57.14 8.10 17.11
C TYR A 15 -58.37 8.41 17.96
N ARG A 16 -59.39 9.00 17.33
CA ARG A 16 -60.72 9.15 17.93
C ARG A 16 -61.64 8.08 17.35
N VAL A 17 -61.96 7.08 18.17
CA VAL A 17 -62.89 5.99 17.81
C VAL A 17 -64.31 6.42 18.20
N LYS A 18 -65.25 6.33 17.26
CA LYS A 18 -66.67 6.59 17.50
C LYS A 18 -67.47 5.31 17.29
N VAL A 19 -68.43 5.06 18.17
CA VAL A 19 -69.32 3.90 18.08
C VAL A 19 -70.76 4.39 18.19
N TRP A 20 -71.61 3.99 17.24
CA TRP A 20 -73.06 4.20 17.29
C TRP A 20 -73.78 2.90 16.90
N ALA A 21 -74.97 2.72 17.44
CA ALA A 21 -75.88 1.67 16.99
C ALA A 21 -76.70 2.20 15.81
N TYR A 22 -77.01 1.36 14.82
CA TYR A 22 -77.87 1.72 13.70
C TYR A 22 -79.03 0.73 13.55
N ASN A 23 -80.17 1.19 13.05
CA ASN A 23 -81.31 0.35 12.69
C ASN A 23 -81.97 0.85 11.39
N ASN A 24 -83.10 0.27 10.99
CA ASN A 24 -83.80 0.63 9.75
C ASN A 24 -84.31 2.10 9.72
N ALA A 25 -84.40 2.77 10.86
CA ALA A 25 -84.77 4.18 10.96
C ALA A 25 -83.56 5.13 10.91
N GLY A 26 -82.33 4.62 11.07
CA GLY A 26 -81.09 5.39 10.97
C GLY A 26 -80.07 5.10 12.07
N ASP A 27 -79.08 5.98 12.17
CA ASP A 27 -78.01 5.95 13.17
C ASP A 27 -78.48 6.55 14.51
N GLY A 28 -78.15 5.86 15.60
CA GLY A 28 -78.36 6.33 16.97
C GLY A 28 -77.26 7.28 17.44
N ILE A 29 -77.35 7.70 18.71
CA ILE A 29 -76.37 8.58 19.33
C ILE A 29 -75.02 7.87 19.40
N SER A 30 -73.96 8.53 18.90
CA SER A 30 -72.59 8.03 18.97
C SER A 30 -71.92 8.39 20.28
N ASP A 31 -71.13 7.48 20.82
CA ASP A 31 -70.11 7.79 21.83
C ASP A 31 -68.72 7.83 21.19
N SER A 32 -67.78 8.57 21.77
CA SER A 32 -66.43 8.73 21.23
C SER A 32 -65.35 8.58 22.30
N TYR A 33 -64.32 7.80 21.97
CA TYR A 33 -63.16 7.59 22.83
C TYR A 33 -61.87 7.87 22.07
N THR A 34 -60.95 8.60 22.68
CA THR A 34 -59.62 8.87 22.14
C THR A 34 -58.61 7.89 22.71
N ALA A 35 -57.85 7.23 21.85
CA ALA A 35 -56.79 6.30 22.22
C ALA A 35 -55.54 6.55 21.36
N THR A 36 -54.36 6.45 21.98
CA THR A 36 -53.08 6.59 21.28
C THR A 36 -52.46 5.21 21.09
N THR A 37 -52.06 4.90 19.86
CA THR A 37 -51.32 3.67 19.56
C THR A 37 -49.94 3.68 20.21
N GLY A 38 -49.39 2.50 20.53
CA GLY A 38 -48.06 2.39 21.12
C GLY A 38 -46.94 2.99 20.26
N GLU A 39 -45.88 3.43 20.95
CA GLU A 39 -44.62 3.80 20.32
C GLU A 39 -43.87 2.58 19.80
N ASP A 40 -42.99 2.79 18.82
CA ASP A 40 -42.18 1.78 18.17
C ASP A 40 -40.82 2.35 17.75
N VAL A 41 -39.96 1.51 17.18
CA VAL A 41 -38.67 1.92 16.61
C VAL A 41 -38.85 2.79 15.36
N PRO A 42 -37.86 3.65 15.03
CA PRO A 42 -37.91 4.44 13.81
C PRO A 42 -38.06 3.55 12.59
N SER A 43 -38.88 3.99 11.64
CA SER A 43 -39.19 3.24 10.40
C SER A 43 -38.29 3.59 9.21
N LYS A 44 -37.54 4.70 9.31
CA LYS A 44 -36.59 5.16 8.29
C LYS A 44 -35.21 5.41 8.89
N PRO A 45 -34.14 5.18 8.11
CA PRO A 45 -32.80 5.55 8.53
C PRO A 45 -32.62 7.08 8.43
N PRO A 46 -31.58 7.64 9.05
CA PRO A 46 -31.14 9.01 8.79
C PRO A 46 -30.83 9.21 7.29
N SER A 47 -31.13 10.39 6.77
CA SER A 47 -30.83 10.77 5.38
C SER A 47 -29.48 11.49 5.26
N ASN A 48 -28.98 11.63 4.03
CA ASN A 48 -27.78 12.42 3.72
C ASN A 48 -26.55 12.10 4.61
N ILE A 49 -26.28 10.80 4.80
CA ILE A 49 -25.12 10.34 5.56
C ILE A 49 -23.85 10.56 4.73
N ILE A 50 -23.08 11.58 5.09
CA ILE A 50 -21.87 12.00 4.40
C ILE A 50 -20.65 11.68 5.27
N ALA A 51 -19.65 11.04 4.68
CA ALA A 51 -18.33 10.86 5.25
C ALA A 51 -17.32 11.70 4.48
N GLN A 52 -16.49 12.48 5.20
CA GLN A 52 -15.48 13.34 4.59
C GLN A 52 -14.18 12.56 4.34
N ASN A 53 -14.01 12.12 3.10
CA ASN A 53 -12.84 11.36 2.65
C ASN A 53 -11.56 12.19 2.68
N TYR A 54 -10.42 11.52 2.85
CA TYR A 54 -9.08 12.14 2.78
C TYR A 54 -8.92 13.34 3.73
N THR A 55 -9.56 13.27 4.90
CA THR A 55 -9.45 14.34 5.90
C THR A 55 -8.21 14.17 6.77
N SER A 56 -8.05 12.98 7.36
CA SER A 56 -6.97 12.66 8.31
C SER A 56 -6.53 11.21 8.12
N LEU A 57 -5.36 10.88 8.67
CA LEU A 57 -4.79 9.53 8.67
C LEU A 57 -5.58 8.54 9.53
N THR A 58 -6.15 9.00 10.64
CA THR A 58 -6.78 8.12 11.65
C THR A 58 -8.18 8.58 12.04
N ARG A 59 -8.75 9.54 11.29
CA ARG A 59 -10.04 10.15 11.59
C ARG A 59 -10.86 10.40 10.34
N ILE A 60 -12.17 10.18 10.46
CA ILE A 60 -13.14 10.49 9.41
C ILE A 60 -14.31 11.27 10.06
N PRO A 61 -14.47 12.56 9.72
CA PRO A 61 -15.67 13.30 10.07
C PRO A 61 -16.89 12.77 9.30
N ILE A 62 -18.01 12.58 10.00
CA ILE A 62 -19.27 12.15 9.42
C ILE A 62 -20.42 13.04 9.88
N SER A 63 -21.40 13.23 9.01
CA SER A 63 -22.62 14.00 9.28
C SER A 63 -23.83 13.36 8.61
N TRP A 64 -25.02 13.56 9.18
CA TRP A 64 -26.28 13.04 8.65
C TRP A 64 -27.44 13.97 9.00
N ASP A 65 -28.53 13.88 8.25
CA ASP A 65 -29.78 14.57 8.55
C ASP A 65 -30.63 13.77 9.53
N PRO A 66 -31.36 14.45 10.44
CA PRO A 66 -32.20 13.78 11.41
C PRO A 66 -33.39 13.07 10.75
N VAL A 67 -33.86 11.99 11.39
CA VAL A 67 -35.07 11.28 10.93
C VAL A 67 -36.30 12.17 11.21
N PRO A 68 -37.18 12.42 10.22
CA PRO A 68 -38.39 13.22 10.45
C PRO A 68 -39.29 12.59 11.53
N GLN A 69 -39.90 13.43 12.36
CA GLN A 69 -40.65 13.01 13.55
C GLN A 69 -41.75 11.97 13.25
N GLU A 70 -42.41 12.10 12.09
CA GLU A 70 -43.44 11.16 11.60
C GLU A 70 -42.94 9.73 11.37
N PHE A 71 -41.62 9.53 11.23
CA PHE A 71 -41.00 8.22 11.03
C PHE A 71 -40.28 7.70 12.27
N VAL A 72 -40.15 8.48 13.34
CA VAL A 72 -39.50 8.07 14.60
C VAL A 72 -40.39 7.10 15.37
N HIS A 73 -41.72 7.28 15.29
CA HIS A 73 -42.74 6.48 16.00
C HIS A 73 -42.56 6.45 17.53
N GLY A 74 -41.96 7.49 18.11
CA GLY A 74 -41.68 7.57 19.54
C GLY A 74 -40.77 8.76 19.87
N SER A 75 -40.06 8.68 21.00
CA SER A 75 -39.07 9.68 21.40
C SER A 75 -37.66 9.29 20.95
N LEU A 76 -37.01 10.15 20.17
CA LEU A 76 -35.64 9.95 19.69
C LEU A 76 -34.64 10.15 20.85
N VAL A 77 -33.87 9.10 21.14
CA VAL A 77 -32.82 9.09 22.17
C VAL A 77 -31.48 9.53 21.59
N GLY A 78 -31.16 9.09 20.38
CA GLY A 78 -29.89 9.39 19.71
C GLY A 78 -29.66 8.56 18.47
N TYR A 79 -28.39 8.35 18.13
CA TYR A 79 -27.98 7.59 16.95
C TYR A 79 -26.92 6.54 17.30
N ARG A 80 -26.99 5.38 16.66
CA ARG A 80 -25.95 4.34 16.70
C ARG A 80 -25.14 4.41 15.42
N VAL A 81 -23.86 4.68 15.54
CA VAL A 81 -22.91 4.63 14.43
C VAL A 81 -22.09 3.36 14.55
N THR A 82 -22.05 2.57 13.50
CA THR A 82 -21.16 1.40 13.42
C THR A 82 -20.25 1.51 12.22
N TYR A 83 -18.98 1.15 12.38
CA TYR A 83 -18.02 1.19 11.30
C TYR A 83 -17.13 -0.05 11.30
N GLN A 84 -16.70 -0.45 10.11
CA GLN A 84 -15.89 -1.64 9.89
C GLN A 84 -14.97 -1.40 8.69
N ALA A 85 -13.71 -1.77 8.81
CA ALA A 85 -12.78 -1.76 7.69
C ALA A 85 -13.21 -2.81 6.64
N VAL A 86 -13.33 -2.39 5.39
CA VAL A 86 -13.73 -3.26 4.27
C VAL A 86 -12.61 -3.46 3.26
N ASN A 87 -11.78 -2.44 3.04
CA ASN A 87 -10.66 -2.51 2.12
C ASN A 87 -9.44 -1.78 2.71
N ILE A 88 -8.24 -2.34 2.53
CA ILE A 88 -6.97 -1.65 2.74
C ILE A 88 -6.37 -1.42 1.35
N GLY A 89 -6.36 -0.16 0.90
CA GLY A 89 -6.16 0.16 -0.51
C GLY A 89 -7.16 -0.57 -1.39
N ASP A 90 -6.68 -1.31 -2.39
CA ASP A 90 -7.51 -2.09 -3.31
C ASP A 90 -7.78 -3.53 -2.84
N LEU A 91 -7.25 -3.92 -1.68
CA LEU A 91 -7.38 -5.28 -1.16
C LEU A 91 -8.58 -5.38 -0.20
N PRO A 92 -9.54 -6.27 -0.47
CA PRO A 92 -10.64 -6.50 0.46
C PRO A 92 -10.13 -7.18 1.72
N VAL A 93 -10.66 -6.77 2.87
CA VAL A 93 -10.32 -7.36 4.17
C VAL A 93 -11.53 -8.09 4.73
N VAL A 94 -11.31 -9.32 5.19
CA VAL A 94 -12.34 -10.17 5.78
C VAL A 94 -12.10 -10.27 7.30
N TYR A 95 -13.18 -10.41 8.07
CA TYR A 95 -13.14 -10.64 9.53
C TYR A 95 -12.69 -9.45 10.41
N GLN A 96 -12.77 -8.22 9.91
CA GLN A 96 -12.53 -7.04 10.75
C GLN A 96 -13.66 -6.83 11.77
N PRO A 97 -13.37 -6.39 13.01
CA PRO A 97 -14.39 -6.18 14.02
C PRO A 97 -15.29 -5.00 13.62
N VAL A 98 -16.59 -5.14 13.90
CA VAL A 98 -17.54 -4.03 13.78
C VAL A 98 -17.48 -3.24 15.08
N ILE A 99 -17.05 -1.99 14.98
CA ILE A 99 -17.06 -1.07 16.12
C ILE A 99 -18.41 -0.36 16.14
N SER A 100 -18.99 -0.18 17.33
CA SER A 100 -20.29 0.46 17.53
C SER A 100 -20.16 1.55 18.58
N GLU A 101 -20.64 2.75 18.26
CA GLU A 101 -20.66 3.91 19.15
C GLU A 101 -22.06 4.52 19.15
N ASP A 102 -22.63 4.68 20.34
CA ASP A 102 -23.91 5.36 20.53
C ASP A 102 -23.64 6.82 20.88
N VAL A 103 -24.24 7.72 20.11
CA VAL A 103 -24.20 9.17 20.34
C VAL A 103 -25.59 9.66 20.71
N GLY A 104 -25.65 10.79 21.43
CA GLY A 104 -26.92 11.43 21.78
C GLY A 104 -27.67 11.96 20.56
N ASN A 105 -28.59 12.90 20.78
CA ASN A 105 -29.32 13.56 19.69
C ASN A 105 -28.46 14.61 18.96
N VAL A 106 -27.43 14.13 18.26
CA VAL A 106 -26.52 14.91 17.42
C VAL A 106 -26.59 14.42 15.98
N THR A 107 -26.23 15.28 15.04
CA THR A 107 -26.25 15.02 13.58
C THR A 107 -24.86 14.89 12.97
N SER A 108 -23.81 14.87 13.79
CA SER A 108 -22.44 14.69 13.33
C SER A 108 -21.57 14.07 14.41
N MET A 109 -20.51 13.37 13.98
CA MET A 109 -19.42 12.92 14.85
C MET A 109 -18.12 12.76 14.06
N THR A 110 -17.02 12.56 14.76
CA THR A 110 -15.74 12.20 14.13
C THR A 110 -15.29 10.85 14.62
N LEU A 111 -15.17 9.90 13.70
CA LEU A 111 -14.57 8.59 13.96
C LEU A 111 -13.08 8.79 14.24
N LYS A 112 -12.54 8.07 15.23
CA LYS A 112 -11.14 8.18 15.68
C LYS A 112 -10.50 6.80 15.76
N ASN A 113 -9.17 6.76 15.90
CA ASN A 113 -8.39 5.52 16.01
C ASN A 113 -8.58 4.59 14.81
N LEU A 114 -8.75 5.18 13.62
CA LEU A 114 -8.82 4.44 12.37
C LEU A 114 -7.43 4.13 11.84
N GLU A 115 -7.34 3.13 10.97
CA GLU A 115 -6.14 2.76 10.25
C GLU A 115 -5.98 3.62 8.99
N THR A 116 -4.73 3.85 8.58
CA THR A 116 -4.38 4.62 7.38
C THR A 116 -4.55 3.79 6.11
N LEU A 117 -4.89 4.43 4.99
CA LEU A 117 -5.11 3.74 3.69
C LEU A 117 -6.28 2.74 3.75
N VAL A 118 -7.29 2.99 4.60
CA VAL A 118 -8.40 2.06 4.80
C VAL A 118 -9.73 2.70 4.42
N VAL A 119 -10.53 1.93 3.69
CA VAL A 119 -11.94 2.23 3.41
C VAL A 119 -12.80 1.58 4.48
N TYR A 120 -13.62 2.39 5.14
CA TYR A 120 -14.56 1.98 6.15
C TYR A 120 -15.99 1.99 5.61
N ARG A 121 -16.73 0.92 5.87
CA ARG A 121 -18.18 0.88 5.73
C ARG A 121 -18.79 1.41 7.02
N ILE A 122 -19.51 2.52 6.92
CA ILE A 122 -20.09 3.24 8.06
C ILE A 122 -21.61 3.13 7.95
N THR A 123 -22.27 2.81 9.06
CA THR A 123 -23.73 2.79 9.11
C THR A 123 -24.27 3.56 10.29
N VAL A 124 -25.35 4.30 10.08
CA VAL A 124 -26.00 5.13 11.09
C VAL A 124 -27.46 4.68 11.23
N ALA A 125 -27.90 4.44 12.46
CA ALA A 125 -29.30 4.15 12.78
C ALA A 125 -29.81 5.09 13.87
N ALA A 126 -31.04 5.58 13.73
CA ALA A 126 -31.71 6.31 14.79
C ALA A 126 -32.14 5.35 15.92
N ILE A 127 -32.01 5.79 17.16
CA ILE A 127 -32.41 5.03 18.36
C ILE A 127 -33.57 5.77 19.01
N SER A 128 -34.72 5.10 19.11
CA SER A 128 -35.84 5.57 19.93
C SER A 128 -35.81 4.95 21.33
N ASN A 129 -36.70 5.39 22.20
CA ASN A 129 -36.98 4.74 23.48
C ASN A 129 -37.46 3.28 23.37
N ARG A 130 -37.89 2.83 22.19
CA ARG A 130 -38.24 1.42 21.91
C ARG A 130 -37.10 0.59 21.30
N GLY A 131 -36.03 1.24 20.87
CA GLY A 131 -34.86 0.58 20.28
C GLY A 131 -34.38 1.19 18.96
N PRO A 132 -33.40 0.55 18.31
CA PRO A 132 -32.79 1.03 17.08
C PRO A 132 -33.68 0.76 15.85
N GLY A 133 -33.75 1.75 14.95
CA GLY A 133 -34.40 1.63 13.65
C GLY A 133 -33.49 1.04 12.57
N PRO A 134 -33.89 1.13 11.29
CA PRO A 134 -33.08 0.67 10.17
C PRO A 134 -31.79 1.50 10.01
N LYS A 135 -30.76 0.86 9.45
CA LYS A 135 -29.42 1.44 9.25
C LYS A 135 -29.29 2.06 7.86
N GLY A 136 -28.91 3.33 7.79
CA GLY A 136 -28.38 3.94 6.57
C GLY A 136 -26.89 3.63 6.41
N VAL A 137 -26.39 3.60 5.17
CA VAL A 137 -25.01 3.16 4.87
C VAL A 137 -24.28 4.26 4.09
N THR A 138 -23.03 4.48 4.45
CA THR A 138 -22.08 5.32 3.69
C THR A 138 -20.69 4.69 3.74
N PHE A 139 -19.76 5.20 2.94
CA PHE A 139 -18.37 4.76 2.92
C PHE A 139 -17.45 5.95 3.14
N GLY A 140 -16.41 5.75 3.94
CA GLY A 140 -15.40 6.77 4.24
C GLY A 140 -13.99 6.21 4.07
N GLU A 141 -13.08 6.99 3.50
CA GLU A 141 -11.67 6.61 3.32
C GLU A 141 -10.73 7.54 4.12
N THR A 142 -9.79 6.95 4.85
CA THR A 142 -8.71 7.71 5.53
C THR A 142 -7.65 8.18 4.53
N CYS A 143 -6.79 9.13 4.94
CA CYS A 143 -5.68 9.53 4.09
C CYS A 143 -4.74 8.35 3.80
N ARG A 144 -4.27 8.30 2.56
CA ARG A 144 -3.52 7.16 2.01
C ARG A 144 -2.07 7.09 2.49
N CYS A 145 -1.44 8.24 2.73
CA CYS A 145 -0.02 8.32 3.06
C CYS A 145 0.25 9.37 4.12
N ARG A 146 1.32 9.15 4.89
CA ARG A 146 1.85 10.09 5.88
C ARG A 146 2.37 11.38 5.21
N PRO A 147 2.43 12.52 5.93
CA PRO A 147 2.93 13.78 5.38
C PRO A 147 4.39 13.71 4.93
N HIS A 148 5.21 12.93 5.64
CA HIS A 148 6.63 12.76 5.37
C HIS A 148 6.94 11.28 5.21
N LEU A 149 7.54 10.93 4.08
CA LEU A 149 7.97 9.58 3.74
C LEU A 149 9.49 9.55 3.70
N THR A 150 10.09 8.67 4.47
CA THR A 150 11.54 8.59 4.67
C THR A 150 12.19 7.69 3.62
N THR A 151 13.46 7.94 3.34
CA THR A 151 14.22 7.14 2.37
C THR A 151 15.55 6.67 2.93
N ASN A 152 16.04 5.56 2.38
CA ASN A 152 17.37 5.02 2.61
C ASN A 152 17.97 4.71 1.23
N TRP A 153 18.99 5.46 0.82
CA TRP A 153 19.44 5.39 -0.56
C TRP A 153 20.95 5.48 -0.73
N LYS A 154 21.45 4.97 -1.86
CA LYS A 154 22.87 5.06 -2.22
C LYS A 154 23.02 5.62 -3.63
N ASN A 155 24.05 6.45 -3.82
CA ASN A 155 24.41 6.95 -5.15
C ASN A 155 24.77 5.79 -6.08
N TYR A 156 24.07 5.69 -7.21
CA TYR A 156 24.23 4.65 -8.22
C TYR A 156 23.86 5.20 -9.61
N PRO A 157 24.77 5.97 -10.24
CA PRO A 157 24.51 6.56 -11.55
C PRO A 157 24.30 5.48 -12.64
N PRO A 158 23.40 5.71 -13.62
CA PRO A 158 22.56 6.91 -13.80
C PRO A 158 21.23 6.89 -13.02
N TYR A 159 20.90 5.79 -12.32
CA TYR A 159 19.58 5.56 -11.74
C TYR A 159 19.29 6.40 -10.50
N VAL A 160 20.31 6.55 -9.63
CA VAL A 160 20.23 7.31 -8.39
C VAL A 160 21.40 8.27 -8.36
N ASN A 161 21.11 9.56 -8.54
CA ASN A 161 22.09 10.62 -8.36
C ASN A 161 21.35 11.90 -7.92
N LEU A 162 21.41 12.21 -6.62
CA LEU A 162 20.80 13.40 -6.04
C LEU A 162 21.85 14.52 -6.00
N THR A 163 21.80 15.42 -6.97
CA THR A 163 22.67 16.61 -7.03
C THR A 163 22.14 17.78 -6.20
N SER A 164 20.83 17.87 -6.02
CA SER A 164 20.18 18.91 -5.21
C SER A 164 18.87 18.38 -4.61
N LEU A 165 18.55 18.86 -3.41
CA LEU A 165 17.33 18.49 -2.68
C LEU A 165 16.04 19.10 -3.27
N ARG A 166 16.17 20.10 -4.16
CA ARG A 166 15.01 20.71 -4.85
C ARG A 166 14.66 20.01 -6.16
N THR A 167 15.60 19.27 -6.74
CA THR A 167 15.42 18.52 -7.99
C THR A 167 15.81 17.07 -7.70
N PRO A 168 14.85 16.21 -7.30
CA PRO A 168 15.15 14.81 -7.02
C PRO A 168 15.88 14.20 -8.22
N GLY A 169 16.90 13.40 -7.91
CA GLY A 169 17.83 12.81 -8.87
C GLY A 169 17.20 12.07 -10.05
N ILE A 170 18.03 11.72 -11.03
CA ILE A 170 17.64 11.62 -12.44
C ILE A 170 16.47 10.65 -12.73
N ILE A 171 16.44 9.43 -12.20
CA ILE A 171 15.41 8.43 -12.57
C ILE A 171 14.58 7.98 -11.36
N ILE A 172 15.15 7.20 -10.44
CA ILE A 172 14.38 6.57 -9.35
C ILE A 172 13.77 7.63 -8.42
N PRO A 173 14.52 8.64 -7.91
CA PRO A 173 13.94 9.67 -7.05
C PRO A 173 12.80 10.46 -7.73
N PHE A 174 12.96 10.80 -9.01
CA PHE A 174 11.94 11.52 -9.77
C PHE A 174 10.66 10.69 -9.96
N LEU A 175 10.80 9.44 -10.39
CA LEU A 175 9.66 8.53 -10.56
C LEU A 175 8.95 8.27 -9.24
N LEU A 176 9.71 8.05 -8.16
CA LEU A 176 9.14 7.78 -6.84
C LEU A 176 8.29 8.95 -6.34
N VAL A 177 8.74 10.20 -6.52
CA VAL A 177 7.93 11.39 -6.20
C VAL A 177 6.63 11.41 -7.01
N LYS A 178 6.67 11.09 -8.31
CA LYS A 178 5.47 11.07 -9.16
C LYS A 178 4.48 9.96 -8.80
N VAL A 179 4.98 8.77 -8.50
CA VAL A 179 4.15 7.64 -8.05
C VAL A 179 3.48 7.99 -6.72
N ILE A 180 4.21 8.57 -5.78
CA ILE A 180 3.67 8.99 -4.49
C ILE A 180 2.61 10.07 -4.64
N ASP A 181 2.85 11.08 -5.48
CA ASP A 181 1.86 12.13 -5.75
C ASP A 181 0.55 11.55 -6.31
N GLN A 182 0.66 10.60 -7.25
CA GLN A 182 -0.49 9.92 -7.85
C GLN A 182 -1.22 8.96 -6.89
N CYS A 183 -0.48 8.18 -6.10
CA CYS A 183 -1.04 7.17 -5.22
C CYS A 183 -1.61 7.77 -3.93
N CYS A 184 -0.87 8.68 -3.30
CA CYS A 184 -1.23 9.28 -2.01
C CYS A 184 -2.30 10.36 -2.15
N GLY A 185 -2.28 11.11 -3.26
CA GLY A 185 -3.19 12.23 -3.48
C GLY A 185 -3.04 13.34 -2.43
N ASN A 186 -4.08 14.16 -2.31
CA ASN A 186 -4.11 15.28 -1.38
C ASN A 186 -4.88 14.91 -0.10
N CYS A 187 -4.26 15.08 1.07
CA CYS A 187 -4.91 14.92 2.37
C CYS A 187 -5.26 16.31 2.94
N SER A 188 -6.47 16.50 3.44
CA SER A 188 -6.94 17.81 3.92
C SER A 188 -6.13 18.34 5.11
N GLU A 189 -5.63 17.47 5.99
CA GLU A 189 -4.87 17.85 7.19
C GLU A 189 -3.43 18.30 6.88
N HIS A 190 -2.76 17.73 5.87
CA HIS A 190 -1.33 17.97 5.64
C HIS A 190 -0.94 18.24 4.18
N GLY A 191 -1.89 18.25 3.27
CA GLY A 191 -1.63 18.43 1.84
C GLY A 191 -1.05 17.17 1.18
N LEU A 192 -0.17 17.40 0.20
CA LEU A 192 0.58 16.34 -0.49
C LEU A 192 1.68 15.74 0.39
N SER A 193 1.84 14.42 0.33
CA SER A 193 2.95 13.70 0.97
C SER A 193 4.28 14.02 0.32
N LYS A 194 5.30 14.28 1.14
CA LYS A 194 6.65 14.65 0.68
C LYS A 194 7.67 13.56 1.03
N LEU A 195 8.50 13.21 0.06
CA LEU A 195 9.67 12.37 0.28
C LEU A 195 10.82 13.14 0.92
N ASP A 196 11.37 12.61 2.00
CA ASP A 196 12.59 13.08 2.63
C ASP A 196 13.79 12.24 2.16
N PHE A 197 14.70 12.90 1.45
CA PHE A 197 15.97 12.32 0.98
C PHE A 197 17.15 12.58 1.93
N ARG A 198 16.93 13.27 3.05
CA ARG A 198 17.96 13.57 4.05
C ARG A 198 17.95 12.59 5.20
N ARG A 199 16.76 12.19 5.67
CA ARG A 199 16.59 11.33 6.84
C ARG A 199 15.96 9.98 6.50
N ASN A 200 16.47 8.94 7.16
CA ASN A 200 15.84 7.61 7.16
C ASN A 200 14.80 7.49 8.30
N GLY A 201 14.13 6.34 8.38
CA GLY A 201 13.10 6.08 9.41
C GLY A 201 13.60 6.16 10.86
N ASN A 202 14.91 6.07 11.08
CA ASN A 202 15.55 6.07 12.39
C ASN A 202 16.15 7.44 12.73
N ASN A 203 15.77 8.51 12.01
CA ASN A 203 16.34 9.85 12.10
C ASN A 203 17.86 9.96 11.75
N GLY A 204 18.45 8.90 11.18
CA GLY A 204 19.81 8.90 10.66
C GLY A 204 19.89 9.49 9.24
N ILE A 205 21.08 9.45 8.64
CA ILE A 205 21.31 9.93 7.28
C ILE A 205 20.70 8.94 6.30
N ALA A 206 19.88 9.44 5.37
CA ALA A 206 19.27 8.64 4.30
C ALA A 206 20.31 8.11 3.30
N GLN A 207 21.30 8.94 2.95
CA GLN A 207 22.36 8.57 2.02
C GLN A 207 23.38 7.62 2.66
N GLN A 208 23.58 6.47 2.04
CA GLN A 208 24.55 5.46 2.45
C GLN A 208 25.79 5.48 1.56
N ASN A 209 26.95 5.26 2.18
CA ASN A 209 28.23 5.22 1.47
C ASN A 209 28.49 3.84 0.87
N THR A 210 28.23 2.77 1.64
CA THR A 210 28.47 1.39 1.21
C THR A 210 27.17 0.66 0.89
N THR A 211 27.27 -0.39 0.07
CA THR A 211 26.10 -1.24 -0.21
C THR A 211 25.73 -2.09 1.01
N GLY A 212 26.72 -2.45 1.84
CA GLY A 212 26.48 -3.14 3.11
C GLY A 212 25.58 -2.34 4.04
N ASP A 213 25.88 -1.05 4.22
CA ASP A 213 25.09 -0.13 5.07
C ASP A 213 23.67 0.05 4.52
N LEU A 214 23.54 0.22 3.19
CA LEU A 214 22.24 0.29 2.53
C LEU A 214 21.39 -0.93 2.86
N LEU A 215 21.93 -2.13 2.64
CA LEU A 215 21.21 -3.36 2.89
C LEU A 215 20.94 -3.59 4.38
N HIS A 216 21.86 -3.22 5.26
CA HIS A 216 21.69 -3.33 6.71
C HIS A 216 20.54 -2.45 7.22
N ASN A 217 20.40 -1.23 6.66
CA ASN A 217 19.36 -0.26 7.04
C ASN A 217 18.00 -0.49 6.37
N ILE A 218 17.82 -1.59 5.61
CA ILE A 218 16.50 -1.99 5.12
C ILE A 218 15.74 -2.64 6.29
N ASN A 219 14.75 -1.90 6.80
CA ASN A 219 13.91 -2.27 7.94
C ASN A 219 12.46 -1.80 7.74
N ASP A 220 11.60 -2.05 8.73
CA ASP A 220 10.19 -1.66 8.80
C ASP A 220 9.96 -0.18 9.14
N GLN A 221 11.01 0.54 9.57
CA GLN A 221 10.91 1.94 9.97
C GLN A 221 11.05 2.91 8.79
N THR A 222 11.81 2.54 7.74
CA THR A 222 12.02 3.39 6.56
C THR A 222 11.07 3.02 5.43
N ASP A 223 10.39 4.01 4.84
CA ASP A 223 9.35 3.77 3.83
C ASP A 223 9.92 3.23 2.51
N PHE A 224 11.03 3.80 2.02
CA PHE A 224 11.63 3.39 0.73
C PHE A 224 13.14 3.20 0.82
N SER A 225 13.62 2.07 0.28
CA SER A 225 15.06 1.79 0.17
C SER A 225 15.47 1.53 -1.28
N PHE A 226 16.46 2.24 -1.80
CA PHE A 226 16.90 2.10 -3.20
C PHE A 226 18.35 2.56 -3.48
N PRO A 227 19.06 1.97 -4.44
CA PRO A 227 18.65 0.87 -5.29
C PRO A 227 18.86 -0.49 -4.60
N VAL A 228 17.86 -1.36 -4.71
CA VAL A 228 17.96 -2.76 -4.28
C VAL A 228 17.85 -3.64 -5.51
N ILE A 229 18.91 -4.39 -5.77
CA ILE A 229 18.97 -5.31 -6.91
C ILE A 229 18.27 -6.60 -6.51
N GLY A 230 17.34 -7.06 -7.34
CA GLY A 230 16.60 -8.30 -7.17
C GLY A 230 16.58 -9.10 -8.47
N TYR A 231 15.86 -10.23 -8.46
CA TYR A 231 15.62 -11.05 -9.65
C TYR A 231 14.20 -10.84 -10.19
N LYS A 232 13.97 -11.27 -11.43
CA LYS A 232 12.65 -11.15 -12.09
C LYS A 232 11.60 -11.94 -11.31
N LEU A 233 10.41 -11.35 -11.11
CA LEU A 233 9.30 -11.91 -10.31
C LEU A 233 9.54 -11.93 -8.79
N GLN A 234 10.60 -11.29 -8.30
CA GLN A 234 10.74 -11.06 -6.86
C GLN A 234 9.69 -10.04 -6.42
N ASP A 235 8.95 -10.35 -5.34
CA ASP A 235 7.91 -9.51 -4.74
C ASP A 235 8.21 -9.13 -3.29
N SER A 236 9.25 -9.75 -2.71
CA SER A 236 9.62 -9.59 -1.31
C SER A 236 11.15 -9.58 -1.12
N TYR A 237 11.60 -8.93 -0.06
CA TYR A 237 13.00 -8.78 0.33
C TYR A 237 13.15 -9.02 1.85
N LYS A 238 14.28 -9.61 2.27
CA LYS A 238 14.63 -9.82 3.70
C LYS A 238 13.47 -10.23 4.62
N GLY A 239 12.83 -11.37 4.33
CA GLY A 239 11.84 -11.94 5.25
C GLY A 239 10.46 -11.29 5.22
N GLY A 240 10.09 -10.65 4.10
CA GLY A 240 8.70 -10.26 3.83
C GLY A 240 8.48 -8.77 3.54
N LEU A 241 9.52 -7.94 3.48
CA LEU A 241 9.38 -6.55 3.06
C LEU A 241 9.02 -6.51 1.57
N GLY A 242 8.05 -5.68 1.18
CA GLY A 242 7.63 -5.59 -0.22
C GLY A 242 8.77 -5.15 -1.15
N TYR A 243 8.88 -5.80 -2.31
CA TYR A 243 9.82 -5.44 -3.36
C TYR A 243 9.06 -5.09 -4.64
N ALA A 244 9.34 -3.92 -5.20
CA ALA A 244 8.73 -3.45 -6.44
C ALA A 244 9.83 -3.12 -7.47
N PRO A 245 9.92 -3.84 -8.61
CA PRO A 245 10.87 -3.53 -9.65
C PRO A 245 10.47 -2.24 -10.37
N PHE A 246 11.30 -1.20 -10.28
CA PHE A 246 11.11 0.07 -11.01
C PHE A 246 11.75 0.08 -12.40
N VAL A 247 12.84 -0.67 -12.57
CA VAL A 247 13.59 -0.79 -13.83
C VAL A 247 13.99 -2.25 -14.00
N GLU A 248 13.57 -2.86 -15.10
CA GLU A 248 14.01 -4.20 -15.51
C GLU A 248 15.09 -4.07 -16.58
N SER A 249 16.22 -4.75 -16.38
CA SER A 249 17.29 -4.83 -17.38
C SER A 249 17.74 -6.28 -17.56
N ALA A 250 18.11 -6.63 -18.79
CA ALA A 250 18.68 -7.93 -19.08
C ALA A 250 20.14 -7.98 -18.56
N GLY A 251 20.38 -8.69 -17.45
CA GLY A 251 21.74 -9.01 -17.02
C GLY A 251 22.34 -10.10 -17.91
N VAL A 252 23.62 -9.97 -18.28
CA VAL A 252 24.38 -11.02 -18.97
C VAL A 252 25.24 -11.75 -17.94
N ALA A 253 25.01 -13.04 -17.74
CA ALA A 253 25.86 -13.89 -16.90
C ALA A 253 26.87 -14.63 -17.79
N PHE A 254 28.16 -14.35 -17.61
CA PHE A 254 29.23 -15.09 -18.28
C PHE A 254 29.62 -16.28 -17.40
N VAL A 255 29.27 -17.49 -17.84
CA VAL A 255 29.76 -18.73 -17.23
C VAL A 255 31.02 -19.14 -17.97
N VAL A 256 32.18 -18.90 -17.37
CA VAL A 256 33.47 -19.36 -17.92
C VAL A 256 33.82 -20.67 -17.24
N TYR A 257 33.76 -21.77 -17.99
CA TYR A 257 34.30 -23.06 -17.55
C TYR A 257 35.81 -23.05 -17.77
N THR A 258 36.58 -22.82 -16.71
CA THR A 258 38.04 -22.90 -16.77
C THR A 258 38.48 -24.35 -16.57
N ASP A 259 38.56 -25.12 -17.66
CA ASP A 259 39.26 -26.41 -17.63
C ASP A 259 40.78 -26.15 -17.70
N THR A 260 41.42 -26.08 -16.52
CA THR A 260 42.85 -25.81 -16.38
C THR A 260 43.74 -26.94 -16.90
N SER A 261 43.18 -28.13 -17.14
CA SER A 261 43.93 -29.31 -17.59
C SER A 261 44.30 -29.28 -19.07
N VAL A 262 43.52 -28.59 -19.90
CA VAL A 262 43.77 -28.49 -21.34
C VAL A 262 44.83 -27.42 -21.65
N PHE A 263 44.86 -26.33 -20.88
CA PHE A 263 45.77 -25.21 -21.12
C PHE A 263 47.24 -25.56 -20.82
N THR A 264 47.52 -26.29 -19.74
CA THR A 264 48.89 -26.70 -19.40
C THR A 264 49.46 -27.68 -20.43
N ASN A 265 48.65 -28.66 -20.86
CA ASN A 265 49.07 -29.66 -21.83
C ASN A 265 49.28 -29.06 -23.24
N THR A 266 48.42 -28.15 -23.67
CA THR A 266 48.56 -27.49 -24.98
C THR A 266 49.73 -26.51 -25.01
N MET A 267 49.96 -25.75 -23.93
CA MET A 267 51.13 -24.86 -23.83
C MET A 267 52.45 -25.66 -23.84
N PHE A 268 52.51 -26.78 -23.12
CA PHE A 268 53.70 -27.63 -23.09
C PHE A 268 53.96 -28.33 -24.44
N ALA A 269 52.90 -28.80 -25.11
CA ALA A 269 53.00 -29.38 -26.45
C ALA A 269 53.48 -28.35 -27.50
N ALA A 270 52.99 -27.10 -27.44
CA ALA A 270 53.43 -26.03 -28.32
C ALA A 270 54.90 -25.65 -28.08
N LEU A 271 55.34 -25.61 -26.82
CA LEU A 271 56.76 -25.38 -26.47
C LEU A 271 57.66 -26.52 -26.97
N LEU A 272 57.23 -27.77 -26.81
CA LEU A 272 57.96 -28.93 -27.34
C LEU A 272 58.03 -28.91 -28.86
N ALA A 273 56.98 -28.50 -29.56
CA ALA A 273 56.97 -28.41 -31.03
C ALA A 273 57.99 -27.38 -31.59
N CYS A 274 58.42 -26.40 -30.78
CA CYS A 274 59.41 -25.39 -31.17
C CYS A 274 60.87 -25.83 -31.00
N TRP A 275 61.13 -27.07 -30.58
CA TRP A 275 62.49 -27.61 -30.44
C TRP A 275 63.37 -27.49 -31.71
N PRO A 276 62.87 -27.58 -32.97
CA PRO A 276 63.73 -27.47 -34.15
C PRO A 276 64.31 -26.06 -34.30
N VAL A 277 63.57 -25.03 -33.85
CA VAL A 277 64.01 -23.63 -33.92
C VAL A 277 65.19 -23.36 -32.99
N VAL A 278 65.32 -24.13 -31.89
CA VAL A 278 66.47 -24.04 -30.96
C VAL A 278 67.66 -24.86 -31.46
N VAL A 279 67.41 -26.01 -32.10
CA VAL A 279 68.48 -26.89 -32.61
C VAL A 279 69.17 -26.29 -33.83
N ILE A 280 68.44 -25.64 -34.75
CA ILE A 280 69.00 -25.03 -35.96
C ILE A 280 70.18 -24.06 -35.68
N PRO A 281 70.07 -23.05 -34.78
CA PRO A 281 71.18 -22.13 -34.53
C PRO A 281 72.38 -22.82 -33.86
N LEU A 282 72.17 -23.84 -33.03
CA LEU A 282 73.28 -24.60 -32.43
C LEU A 282 74.05 -25.41 -33.48
N VAL A 283 73.34 -26.03 -34.42
CA VAL A 283 73.97 -26.74 -35.54
C VAL A 283 74.71 -25.75 -36.46
N MET A 284 74.11 -24.60 -36.76
CA MET A 284 74.76 -23.57 -37.57
C MET A 284 76.03 -23.03 -36.91
N ALA A 285 76.00 -22.78 -35.60
CA ALA A 285 77.17 -22.35 -34.84
C ALA A 285 78.28 -23.41 -34.83
N TYR A 286 77.93 -24.69 -34.70
CA TYR A 286 78.88 -25.79 -34.74
C TYR A 286 79.56 -25.91 -36.12
N ILE A 287 78.78 -25.87 -37.21
CA ILE A 287 79.33 -25.94 -38.57
C ILE A 287 80.23 -24.73 -38.85
N ALA A 288 79.83 -23.52 -38.44
CA ALA A 288 80.67 -22.34 -38.56
C ALA A 288 81.99 -22.49 -37.80
N GLY A 289 81.96 -23.05 -36.59
CA GLY A 289 83.16 -23.35 -35.80
C GLY A 289 84.11 -24.33 -36.50
N VAL A 290 83.57 -25.42 -37.08
CA VAL A 290 84.37 -26.39 -37.85
C VAL A 290 84.96 -25.75 -39.11
N MET A 291 84.21 -24.92 -39.83
CA MET A 291 84.72 -24.21 -41.00
C MET A 291 85.86 -23.26 -40.64
N VAL A 292 85.73 -22.48 -39.56
CA VAL A 292 86.81 -21.60 -39.09
C VAL A 292 88.04 -22.41 -38.69
N TRP A 293 87.87 -23.51 -37.95
CA TRP A 293 88.98 -24.37 -37.54
C TRP A 293 89.73 -24.98 -38.74
N MET A 294 89.00 -25.44 -39.77
CA MET A 294 89.57 -25.95 -41.02
C MET A 294 90.35 -24.86 -41.77
N LEU A 295 89.78 -23.65 -41.90
CA LEU A 295 90.43 -22.54 -42.59
C LEU A 295 91.73 -22.10 -41.90
N VAL A 296 91.74 -22.04 -40.56
CA VAL A 296 92.95 -21.74 -39.78
C VAL A 296 94.00 -22.84 -39.94
N SER A 297 93.59 -24.11 -39.86
CA SER A 297 94.52 -25.24 -39.99
C SER A 297 95.15 -25.35 -41.38
N ILE A 298 94.41 -25.03 -42.44
CA ILE A 298 94.94 -24.98 -43.82
C ILE A 298 95.91 -23.81 -43.99
N ALA A 299 95.61 -22.64 -43.42
CA ALA A 299 96.49 -21.47 -43.50
C ALA A 299 97.86 -21.71 -42.81
N GLU A 300 97.89 -22.47 -41.71
CA GLU A 300 99.14 -22.86 -41.04
C GLU A 300 99.98 -23.87 -41.85
N LEU A 301 99.36 -24.71 -42.68
CA LEU A 301 100.06 -25.66 -43.57
C LEU A 301 100.67 -25.00 -44.82
N THR A 302 100.27 -23.77 -45.16
CA THR A 302 100.77 -23.01 -46.32
C THR A 302 101.87 -21.99 -46.00
N LYS A 303 102.39 -21.99 -44.76
CA LYS A 303 103.57 -21.24 -44.34
C LYS A 303 104.79 -22.15 -44.32
#